data_AF-A0A3N5GB02-F1
#
_entry.id   AF-A0A3N5GB02-F1
#
_cell.length_a   1.000
_cell.length_b   1.000
_cell.length_c   1.000
_cell.angle_alpha   90.00
_cell.angle_beta   90.00
_cell.angle_gamma   90.00
#
_symmetry.space_group_name_H-M   'P 1'
#
loop_
_entity.id
_entity.type
_entity.pdbx_description
1 polymer ?
#
loop_
_entity_poly.entity_id
_entity_poly.type
_entity_poly.pdbx_seq_one_letter_code
_entity_poly.pdbx_strand_id
1 'polypeptide(L)'
;MPENPRIEELRRRVQKDPSSIAFAQLGEEFRRAGNFDEAISTCRTGLTRHPDYLSARVTLGRALIETNQLDPAETELNHVLSSAPDNLAALRGMADIFHRRGELPRALKFYRRALTLAQNDPELEQTVGDIERALGPVPVSDADEIPGGLSFAQISDELMSPSPAPKAVEPERRAAPERPSVLEHASTGAPSRLPPLITTPIDQVAHVKGGDGRPSAAPAANRDLAALPALESFLDAIEMSRRRSGSSS
;
A
#
# COMPACT_ATOMS: atom_id res chain seq x y z
N MET A 1 34.89 16.54 -7.65
CA MET A 1 34.24 16.94 -6.38
C MET A 1 34.10 15.69 -5.53
N PRO A 2 34.52 15.67 -4.26
CA PRO A 2 34.31 14.49 -3.44
C PRO A 2 32.81 14.30 -3.24
N GLU A 3 32.30 13.10 -3.55
CA GLU A 3 30.94 12.69 -3.20
C GLU A 3 30.74 12.91 -1.68
N ASN A 4 29.56 13.39 -1.29
CA ASN A 4 29.22 13.66 0.11
C ASN A 4 29.62 12.44 0.98
N PRO A 5 30.52 12.60 1.97
CA PRO A 5 31.09 11.47 2.71
C PRO A 5 30.01 10.63 3.41
N ARG A 6 28.89 11.25 3.74
CA ARG A 6 27.73 10.57 4.32
C ARG A 6 27.04 9.64 3.33
N ILE A 7 26.89 10.06 2.07
CA ILE A 7 26.30 9.26 1.00
C ILE A 7 27.16 8.01 0.77
N GLU A 8 28.48 8.17 0.73
CA GLU A 8 29.40 7.05 0.48
C GLU A 8 29.43 6.05 1.65
N GLU A 9 29.39 6.52 2.90
CA GLU A 9 29.25 5.67 4.08
C GLU A 9 27.94 4.86 4.03
N LEU A 10 26.82 5.52 3.75
CA LEU A 10 25.50 4.89 3.68
C LEU A 10 25.41 3.92 2.51
N ARG A 11 26.00 4.24 1.36
CA ARG A 11 26.09 3.37 0.19
C ARG A 11 26.83 2.08 0.52
N ARG A 12 28.01 2.17 1.15
CA ARG A 12 28.77 0.99 1.62
C ARG A 12 27.96 0.15 2.60
N ARG A 13 27.20 0.78 3.50
CA ARG A 13 26.35 0.06 4.45
C ARG A 13 25.21 -0.69 3.77
N VAL A 14 24.52 -0.07 2.81
CA VAL A 14 23.46 -0.71 2.02
C VAL A 14 24.02 -1.81 1.12
N GLN A 15 25.24 -1.65 0.59
CA GLN A 15 25.87 -2.68 -0.23
C GLN A 15 26.29 -3.90 0.61
N LYS A 16 26.78 -3.69 1.83
CA LYS A 16 27.14 -4.76 2.76
C LYS A 16 25.90 -5.47 3.30
N ASP A 17 24.83 -4.74 3.55
CA ASP A 17 23.54 -5.27 4.00
C ASP A 17 22.40 -4.64 3.19
N PRO A 18 21.99 -5.28 2.07
CA PRO A 18 20.88 -4.82 1.24
C PRO A 18 19.54 -4.83 1.96
N SER A 19 19.42 -5.53 3.08
CA SER A 19 18.22 -5.55 3.93
C SER A 19 18.25 -4.50 5.04
N SER A 20 19.29 -3.68 5.13
CA SER A 20 19.37 -2.61 6.13
C SER A 20 18.43 -1.46 5.77
N ILE A 21 17.68 -0.95 6.76
CA ILE A 21 16.86 0.28 6.63
C ILE A 21 17.67 1.56 6.31
N ALA A 22 19.00 1.46 6.27
CA ALA A 22 19.90 2.55 5.87
C ALA A 22 19.62 3.09 4.46
N PHE A 23 18.95 2.32 3.60
CA PHE A 23 18.55 2.78 2.26
C PHE A 23 17.69 4.05 2.31
N ALA A 24 16.85 4.23 3.34
CA ALA A 24 16.02 5.44 3.45
C ALA A 24 16.84 6.67 3.80
N GLN A 25 17.85 6.51 4.66
CA GLN A 25 18.81 7.59 4.97
C GLN A 25 19.61 7.93 3.71
N LEU A 26 20.05 6.92 2.95
CA LEU A 26 20.75 7.13 1.69
C LEU A 26 19.87 7.87 0.66
N GLY A 27 18.61 7.46 0.51
CA GLY A 27 17.65 8.13 -0.36
C GLY A 27 17.40 9.58 0.03
N GLU A 28 17.30 9.88 1.33
CA GLU A 28 17.10 11.25 1.80
C GLU A 28 18.34 12.13 1.55
N GLU A 29 19.54 11.58 1.73
CA GLU A 29 20.78 12.30 1.44
C GLU A 29 20.95 12.54 -0.07
N PHE A 30 20.59 11.57 -0.93
CA PHE A 30 20.53 11.79 -2.37
C PHE A 30 19.53 12.89 -2.74
N ARG A 31 18.33 12.87 -2.16
CA ARG A 31 17.30 13.89 -2.41
C ARG A 31 17.78 15.29 -1.97
N ARG A 32 18.44 15.40 -0.82
CA ARG A 32 19.02 16.67 -0.34
C ARG A 32 20.16 17.18 -1.22
N ALA A 33 20.92 16.26 -1.83
CA ALA A 33 21.97 16.59 -2.77
C ALA A 33 21.45 16.98 -4.18
N GLY A 34 20.14 16.87 -4.43
CA GLY A 34 19.53 17.09 -5.75
C GLY A 34 19.63 15.89 -6.69
N ASN A 35 20.17 14.76 -6.22
CA ASN A 35 20.31 13.51 -6.97
C ASN A 35 19.00 12.72 -6.89
N PHE A 36 17.94 13.25 -7.50
CA PHE A 36 16.59 12.72 -7.33
C PHE A 36 16.41 11.33 -7.93
N ASP A 37 17.05 11.03 -9.06
CA ASP A 37 16.96 9.72 -9.70
C ASP A 37 17.58 8.62 -8.84
N GLU A 38 18.74 8.89 -8.23
CA GLU A 38 19.38 7.99 -7.28
C GLU A 38 18.55 7.83 -6.01
N ALA A 39 17.91 8.89 -5.52
CA ALA A 39 16.99 8.82 -4.39
C ALA A 39 15.81 7.88 -4.70
N ILE A 40 15.17 8.06 -5.86
CA ILE A 40 14.04 7.25 -6.32
C ILE A 40 14.46 5.78 -6.44
N SER A 41 15.58 5.50 -7.12
CA SER A 41 16.08 4.14 -7.33
C SER A 41 16.42 3.44 -6.00
N THR A 42 17.10 4.15 -5.10
CA THR A 42 17.48 3.64 -3.78
C THR A 42 16.25 3.32 -2.93
N CYS A 43 15.29 4.25 -2.86
CA CYS A 43 14.05 4.05 -2.11
C CYS A 43 13.21 2.92 -2.68
N ARG A 44 13.00 2.86 -4.01
CA ARG A 44 12.25 1.76 -4.64
C ARG A 44 12.87 0.40 -4.34
N THR A 45 14.19 0.29 -4.51
CA THR A 45 14.91 -0.97 -4.23
C THR A 45 14.76 -1.39 -2.77
N GLY A 46 14.93 -0.47 -1.81
CA GLY A 46 14.78 -0.80 -0.40
C GLY A 46 13.33 -1.13 0.01
N LEU A 47 12.35 -0.44 -0.58
CA LEU A 47 10.92 -0.72 -0.36
C LEU A 47 10.50 -2.09 -0.90
N THR A 48 11.20 -2.68 -1.87
CA THR A 48 10.95 -4.09 -2.24
C THR A 48 11.21 -5.08 -1.10
N ARG A 49 12.08 -4.71 -0.16
CA ARG A 49 12.45 -5.52 1.01
C ARG A 49 11.71 -5.07 2.27
N HIS A 50 11.37 -3.79 2.36
CA HIS A 50 10.69 -3.16 3.48
C HIS A 50 9.45 -2.37 3.01
N PRO A 51 8.39 -3.05 2.54
CA PRO A 51 7.25 -2.41 1.90
C PRO A 51 6.51 -1.41 2.80
N ASP A 52 6.54 -1.61 4.12
CA ASP A 52 5.79 -0.76 5.06
C ASP A 52 6.64 0.37 5.65
N TYR A 53 7.86 0.60 5.14
CA TYR A 53 8.75 1.61 5.70
C TYR A 53 8.35 3.02 5.29
N LEU A 54 7.46 3.62 6.08
CA LEU A 54 6.80 4.90 5.79
C LEU A 54 7.79 6.04 5.53
N SER A 55 8.89 6.14 6.28
CA SER A 55 9.89 7.19 6.08
C SER A 55 10.52 7.13 4.68
N ALA A 56 10.75 5.93 4.14
CA ALA A 56 11.27 5.78 2.79
C ALA A 56 10.23 6.13 1.72
N ARG A 57 8.95 5.82 1.96
CA ARG A 57 7.84 6.21 1.07
C ARG A 57 7.68 7.73 1.01
N VAL A 58 7.82 8.42 2.14
CA VAL A 58 7.85 9.90 2.16
C VAL A 58 9.01 10.44 1.33
N THR A 59 10.22 9.92 1.52
CA THR A 59 11.39 10.35 0.74
C THR A 59 11.20 10.08 -0.76
N LEU A 60 10.64 8.92 -1.12
CA LEU A 60 10.31 8.57 -2.50
C LEU A 60 9.28 9.54 -3.09
N GLY A 61 8.17 9.78 -2.39
CA GLY A 61 7.13 10.71 -2.81
C GLY A 61 7.68 12.12 -3.04
N ARG A 62 8.53 12.61 -2.12
CA ARG A 62 9.18 13.92 -2.28
C ARG A 62 10.12 13.97 -3.47
N ALA A 63 10.96 12.96 -3.68
CA ALA A 63 11.86 12.91 -4.84
C ALA A 63 11.07 12.83 -6.17
N LEU A 64 9.92 12.16 -6.18
CA LEU A 64 9.02 12.11 -7.34
C LEU A 64 8.38 13.47 -7.63
N ILE A 65 8.02 14.25 -6.60
CA ILE A 65 7.53 15.63 -6.77
C ILE A 65 8.58 16.52 -7.44
N GLU A 66 9.84 16.44 -7.00
CA GLU A 66 10.97 17.22 -7.56
C GLU A 66 11.23 16.88 -9.03
N THR A 67 10.99 15.63 -9.43
CA THR A 67 11.11 15.18 -10.83
C THR A 67 9.82 15.33 -11.64
N ASN A 68 8.83 16.03 -11.09
CA ASN A 68 7.51 16.26 -11.70
C ASN A 68 6.67 14.98 -11.97
N GLN A 69 6.99 13.87 -11.32
CA GLN A 69 6.23 12.62 -11.36
C GLN A 69 5.11 12.63 -10.31
N LEU A 70 4.09 13.46 -10.54
CA LEU A 70 3.05 13.76 -9.56
C LEU A 70 2.15 12.55 -9.22
N ASP A 71 1.70 11.76 -10.19
CA ASP A 71 0.79 10.62 -9.92
C ASP A 71 1.48 9.50 -9.13
N PRO A 72 2.72 9.10 -9.47
CA PRO A 72 3.47 8.16 -8.63
C PRO A 72 3.75 8.72 -7.23
N ALA A 73 4.04 10.02 -7.10
CA ALA A 73 4.25 10.64 -5.79
C ALA A 73 3.00 10.56 -4.91
N GLU A 74 1.84 10.89 -5.49
CA GLU A 74 0.55 10.84 -4.80
C GLU A 74 0.24 9.44 -4.28
N THR A 75 0.53 8.41 -5.08
CA THR A 75 0.33 7.01 -4.68
C THR A 75 1.15 6.65 -3.43
N GLU A 76 2.43 7.03 -3.41
CA GLU A 76 3.32 6.76 -2.27
C GLU A 76 2.92 7.54 -1.01
N LEU A 77 2.54 8.81 -1.16
CA LEU A 77 2.12 9.65 -0.04
C LEU A 77 0.75 9.25 0.51
N ASN A 78 -0.19 8.81 -0.33
CA ASN A 78 -1.46 8.24 0.11
C ASN A 78 -1.26 6.98 0.95
N HIS A 79 -0.31 6.12 0.60
CA HIS A 79 0.03 4.96 1.43
C HIS A 79 0.54 5.39 2.81
N VAL A 80 1.37 6.45 2.87
CA VAL A 80 1.84 7.00 4.14
C VAL A 80 0.68 7.55 4.96
N LEU A 81 -0.20 8.37 4.37
CA LEU A 81 -1.34 8.97 5.07
C LEU A 81 -2.40 7.95 5.48
N SER A 82 -2.51 6.83 4.78
CA SER A 82 -3.39 5.72 5.18
C SER A 82 -2.89 5.05 6.47
N SER A 83 -1.57 4.99 6.68
CA SER A 83 -0.95 4.36 7.85
C SER A 83 -0.68 5.36 8.99
N ALA A 84 -0.33 6.58 8.64
CA ALA A 84 0.01 7.68 9.54
C ALA A 84 -0.68 8.96 9.03
N PRO A 85 -1.98 9.16 9.37
CA PRO A 85 -2.78 10.26 8.85
C PRO A 85 -2.21 11.66 9.15
N ASP A 86 -1.46 11.78 10.25
CA ASP A 86 -0.89 13.04 10.71
C ASP A 86 0.61 13.13 10.39
N ASN A 87 1.09 12.40 9.39
CA ASN A 87 2.45 12.55 8.89
C ASN A 87 2.59 13.91 8.17
N LEU A 88 3.18 14.88 8.86
CA LEU A 88 3.36 16.26 8.37
C LEU A 88 4.05 16.31 7.00
N ALA A 89 5.09 15.51 6.78
CA ALA A 89 5.83 15.52 5.53
C ALA A 89 5.00 14.99 4.36
N ALA A 90 4.16 13.97 4.59
CA ALA A 90 3.24 13.47 3.58
C ALA A 90 2.09 14.45 3.30
N LEU A 91 1.55 15.12 4.32
CA LEU A 91 0.53 16.16 4.15
C LEU A 91 1.05 17.32 3.30
N ARG A 92 2.26 17.80 3.57
CA ARG A 92 2.91 18.84 2.75
C ARG A 92 3.14 18.37 1.32
N GLY A 93 3.64 17.14 1.14
CA GLY A 93 3.84 16.58 -0.20
C GLY A 93 2.54 16.44 -1.00
N MET A 94 1.43 16.03 -0.38
CA MET A 94 0.12 16.00 -1.04
C MET A 94 -0.36 17.41 -1.43
N ALA A 95 -0.17 18.38 -0.54
CA ALA A 95 -0.51 19.77 -0.83
C ALA A 95 0.29 20.32 -2.02
N ASP A 96 1.60 20.04 -2.06
CA ASP A 96 2.49 20.44 -3.16
C ASP A 96 2.07 19.80 -4.50
N ILE A 97 1.66 18.53 -4.48
CA ILE A 97 1.13 17.84 -5.67
C ILE A 97 -0.09 18.57 -6.22
N PHE A 98 -1.10 18.82 -5.38
CA PHE A 98 -2.32 19.52 -5.81
C PHE A 98 -2.05 20.96 -6.22
N HIS A 99 -1.13 21.64 -5.53
CA HIS A 99 -0.71 22.99 -5.88
C HIS A 99 -0.09 23.03 -7.29
N ARG A 100 0.81 22.10 -7.61
CA ARG A 100 1.46 22.00 -8.92
C ARG A 100 0.49 21.58 -10.04
N ARG A 101 -0.59 20.87 -9.72
CA ARG A 101 -1.71 20.58 -10.65
C ARG A 101 -2.69 21.75 -10.84
N GLY A 102 -2.57 22.82 -10.04
CA GLY A 102 -3.52 23.94 -10.04
C GLY A 102 -4.81 23.66 -9.28
N GLU A 103 -4.91 22.54 -8.57
CA GLU A 103 -6.06 22.15 -7.74
C GLU A 103 -5.99 22.83 -6.36
N LEU A 104 -5.93 24.17 -6.38
CA LEU A 104 -5.72 25.01 -5.20
C LEU A 104 -6.69 24.73 -4.03
N PRO A 105 -8.00 24.46 -4.24
CA PRO A 105 -8.90 24.13 -3.12
C PRO A 105 -8.51 22.84 -2.40
N ARG A 106 -8.01 21.83 -3.13
CA ARG A 106 -7.54 20.57 -2.52
C ARG A 106 -6.20 20.78 -1.83
N ALA A 107 -5.28 21.50 -2.45
CA ALA A 107 -4.01 21.87 -1.83
C ALA A 107 -4.22 22.56 -0.48
N LEU A 108 -5.17 23.51 -0.43
CA LEU A 108 -5.51 24.25 0.79
C LEU A 108 -6.00 23.34 1.93
N LYS A 109 -6.81 22.30 1.63
CA LYS A 109 -7.25 21.32 2.64
C LYS A 109 -6.04 20.64 3.31
N PHE A 110 -5.07 20.18 2.51
CA PHE A 110 -3.87 19.52 3.03
C PHE A 110 -2.93 20.49 3.76
N TYR A 111 -2.72 21.71 3.25
CA TYR A 111 -1.90 22.72 3.94
C TYR A 111 -2.51 23.14 5.29
N ARG A 112 -3.83 23.32 5.37
CA ARG A 112 -4.51 23.61 6.64
C ARG A 112 -4.30 22.50 7.66
N ARG A 113 -4.42 21.24 7.24
CA ARG A 113 -4.15 20.08 8.11
C ARG A 113 -2.67 19.97 8.50
N ALA A 114 -1.74 20.33 7.62
CA ALA A 114 -0.33 20.44 7.99
C ALA A 114 -0.10 21.55 9.04
N LEU A 115 -0.81 22.67 8.92
CA LEU A 115 -0.69 23.82 9.82
C LEU A 115 -1.24 23.53 11.23
N THR A 116 -2.28 22.70 11.35
CA THR A 116 -2.76 22.28 12.69
C THR A 116 -1.73 21.45 13.46
N LEU A 117 -0.84 20.74 12.75
CA LEU A 117 0.24 19.93 13.32
C LEU A 117 1.52 20.73 13.55
N ALA A 118 1.83 21.66 12.65
CA ALA A 118 2.98 22.55 12.71
C ALA A 118 2.52 23.99 13.01
N GLN A 119 1.94 24.18 14.19
CA GLN A 119 1.52 25.50 14.66
C GLN A 119 2.78 26.36 14.80
N ASN A 120 2.84 27.50 14.09
CA ASN A 120 4.01 28.39 13.94
C ASN A 120 5.04 27.99 12.86
N ASP A 121 4.61 27.52 11.70
CA ASP A 121 5.44 27.46 10.49
C ASP A 121 5.11 28.66 9.58
N PRO A 122 5.91 29.76 9.61
CA PRO A 122 5.59 30.99 8.90
C PRO A 122 5.51 30.80 7.38
N GLU A 123 6.29 29.88 6.83
CA GLU A 123 6.30 29.57 5.39
C GLU A 123 4.99 28.89 4.99
N LEU A 124 4.51 27.96 5.81
CA LEU A 124 3.23 27.30 5.61
C LEU A 124 2.06 28.27 5.79
N GLU A 125 2.10 29.13 6.80
CA GLU A 125 1.09 30.18 7.02
C GLU A 125 1.01 31.14 5.84
N GLN A 126 2.16 31.58 5.32
CA GLN A 126 2.23 32.43 4.13
C GLN A 126 1.62 31.71 2.91
N THR A 127 2.01 30.46 2.67
CA THR A 127 1.50 29.66 1.54
C THR A 127 -0.02 29.51 1.61
N VAL A 128 -0.57 29.21 2.79
CA VAL A 128 -2.02 29.14 3.01
C VAL A 128 -2.69 30.49 2.71
N GLY A 129 -2.16 31.59 3.25
CA GLY A 129 -2.71 32.93 3.04
C GLY A 129 -2.67 33.37 1.57
N ASP A 130 -1.64 33.00 0.83
CA ASP A 130 -1.51 33.30 -0.60
C ASP A 130 -2.52 32.52 -1.44
N ILE A 131 -2.72 31.23 -1.13
CA ILE A 131 -3.72 30.39 -1.80
C ILE A 131 -5.15 30.88 -1.48
N GLU A 132 -5.43 31.23 -0.22
CA GLU A 132 -6.74 31.77 0.18
C GLU A 132 -7.05 33.09 -0.53
N ARG A 133 -6.06 33.98 -0.64
CA ARG A 133 -6.22 35.24 -1.38
C ARG A 133 -6.48 35.00 -2.87
N ALA A 134 -5.81 34.01 -3.46
CA ALA A 134 -5.98 33.64 -4.86
C ALA A 134 -7.35 33.04 -5.16
N LEU A 135 -7.93 32.28 -4.22
CA LEU A 135 -9.25 31.67 -4.38
C LEU A 135 -10.41 32.60 -4.01
N GLY A 136 -10.16 33.67 -3.26
CA GLY A 136 -11.23 34.49 -2.65
C GLY A 136 -11.89 33.76 -1.48
N PRO A 137 -13.07 34.20 -0.99
CA PRO A 137 -13.78 33.48 0.07
C PRO A 137 -14.17 32.10 -0.46
N VAL A 138 -13.33 31.10 -0.18
CA VAL A 138 -13.65 29.70 -0.44
C VAL A 138 -14.78 29.38 0.53
N PRO A 139 -16.01 29.11 0.06
CA PRO A 139 -17.00 28.54 0.95
C PRO A 139 -16.34 27.27 1.51
N VAL A 140 -16.23 27.19 2.84
CA VAL A 140 -15.98 25.93 3.53
C VAL A 140 -17.11 25.02 3.10
N SER A 141 -16.88 24.30 2.01
CA SER A 141 -17.78 23.27 1.57
C SER A 141 -17.58 22.17 2.57
N ASP A 142 -18.53 22.05 3.49
CA ASP A 142 -18.74 20.90 4.37
C ASP A 142 -18.93 19.59 3.58
N ALA A 143 -18.75 19.60 2.25
CA ALA A 143 -18.72 18.44 1.38
C ALA A 143 -17.39 17.65 1.42
N ASP A 144 -16.83 17.42 2.60
CA ASP A 144 -16.16 16.14 2.85
C ASP A 144 -17.22 15.12 3.27
N GLU A 145 -18.22 14.94 2.39
CA GLU A 145 -18.90 13.68 2.24
C GLU A 145 -17.84 12.68 1.74
N ILE A 146 -17.52 11.71 2.59
CA ILE A 146 -16.88 10.47 2.17
C ILE A 146 -17.71 9.96 0.97
N PRO A 147 -17.13 9.65 -0.20
CA PRO A 147 -17.90 9.05 -1.29
C PRO A 147 -18.49 7.72 -0.79
N GLY A 148 -19.79 7.72 -0.49
CA GLY A 148 -20.52 6.58 0.08
C GLY A 148 -20.81 6.64 1.59
N GLY A 149 -20.52 7.72 2.31
CA GLY A 149 -20.93 7.92 3.70
C GLY A 149 -22.22 8.72 3.82
N LEU A 150 -23.17 8.26 4.62
CA LEU A 150 -24.40 9.01 4.93
C LEU A 150 -24.04 10.31 5.67
N SER A 151 -24.66 11.43 5.27
CA SER A 151 -24.48 12.72 5.95
C SER A 151 -25.01 12.67 7.39
N PHE A 152 -24.53 13.56 8.27
CA PHE A 152 -25.03 13.63 9.66
C PHE A 152 -26.55 13.83 9.73
N ALA A 153 -27.12 14.56 8.76
CA ALA A 153 -28.56 14.70 8.61
C ALA A 153 -29.23 13.37 8.22
N GLN A 154 -28.65 12.60 7.29
CA GLN A 154 -29.15 11.27 6.91
C GLN A 154 -29.05 10.25 8.05
N ILE A 155 -27.94 10.25 8.79
CA ILE A 155 -27.75 9.38 9.97
C ILE A 155 -28.78 9.73 11.04
N SER A 156 -29.03 11.02 11.28
CA SER A 156 -30.03 11.46 12.26
C SER A 156 -31.46 11.09 11.83
N ASP A 157 -31.78 11.15 10.54
CA ASP A 157 -33.10 10.80 10.02
C ASP A 157 -33.31 9.27 10.05
N GLU A 158 -32.27 8.49 9.77
CA GLU A 158 -32.29 7.03 9.82
C GLU A 158 -32.33 6.47 11.26
N LEU A 159 -31.66 7.12 12.22
CA LEU A 159 -31.73 6.74 13.65
C LEU A 159 -33.07 7.11 14.30
N MET A 160 -33.74 8.14 13.81
CA MET A 160 -35.01 8.65 14.37
C MET A 160 -36.25 8.10 13.66
N SER A 161 -36.06 7.31 12.60
CA SER A 161 -37.15 6.61 11.91
C SER A 161 -37.62 5.38 12.72
N PRO A 162 -38.88 5.30 13.17
CA PRO A 162 -39.39 4.08 13.77
C PRO A 162 -39.43 2.97 12.71
N SER A 163 -38.75 1.84 12.99
CA SER A 163 -38.83 0.63 12.18
C SER A 163 -40.28 0.31 11.82
N PRO A 164 -40.62 0.05 10.54
CA PRO A 164 -41.98 -0.34 10.18
C PRO A 164 -42.28 -1.69 10.82
N ALA A 165 -43.31 -1.71 11.68
CA ALA A 165 -43.81 -2.93 12.31
C ALA A 165 -44.17 -3.97 11.23
N PRO A 166 -43.90 -5.28 11.48
CA PRO A 166 -44.29 -6.33 10.55
C PRO A 166 -45.82 -6.32 10.40
N LYS A 167 -46.29 -6.19 9.16
CA LYS A 167 -47.73 -6.20 8.85
C LYS A 167 -48.33 -7.53 9.28
N ALA A 168 -49.36 -7.45 10.12
CA ALA A 168 -50.19 -8.57 10.52
C ALA A 168 -50.84 -9.22 9.30
N VAL A 169 -50.70 -10.53 9.17
CA VAL A 169 -51.47 -11.36 8.25
C VAL A 169 -52.84 -11.58 8.89
N GLU A 170 -53.88 -10.93 8.38
CA GLU A 170 -55.26 -11.18 8.79
C GLU A 170 -55.81 -12.46 8.15
N PRO A 171 -56.69 -13.21 8.85
CA PRO A 171 -57.13 -14.53 8.42
C PRO A 171 -58.40 -14.44 7.54
N GLU A 172 -58.33 -14.92 6.30
CA GLU A 172 -59.54 -15.15 5.51
C GLU A 172 -60.36 -16.30 6.13
N ARG A 173 -61.60 -15.99 6.52
CA ARG A 173 -62.58 -16.95 7.01
C ARG A 173 -63.58 -17.33 5.91
N ARG A 174 -63.78 -18.65 5.83
CA ARG A 174 -65.00 -19.42 5.50
C ARG A 174 -65.29 -19.75 4.03
N ALA A 175 -65.23 -21.05 3.75
CA ALA A 175 -66.45 -21.84 3.49
C ALA A 175 -66.32 -23.25 4.09
N ALA A 176 -67.43 -23.80 4.60
CA ALA A 176 -67.62 -25.16 5.14
C ALA A 176 -68.82 -25.80 4.41
N PRO A 177 -69.28 -27.04 4.70
CA PRO A 177 -68.65 -28.32 5.08
C PRO A 177 -68.91 -29.40 3.97
N GLU A 178 -68.37 -30.63 3.94
CA GLU A 178 -68.84 -31.84 4.63
C GLU A 178 -67.87 -33.04 4.39
N ARG A 179 -67.96 -34.05 5.26
CA ARG A 179 -67.09 -35.23 5.51
C ARG A 179 -67.49 -36.45 4.63
N PRO A 180 -67.03 -37.71 4.86
CA PRO A 180 -65.89 -38.28 5.62
C PRO A 180 -65.04 -39.27 4.75
N SER A 181 -63.89 -39.82 5.17
CA SER A 181 -63.82 -41.18 5.74
C SER A 181 -62.39 -41.59 6.16
N VAL A 182 -62.25 -41.86 7.46
CA VAL A 182 -61.57 -42.98 8.15
C VAL A 182 -60.36 -43.69 7.51
N LEU A 183 -59.19 -43.62 8.18
CA LEU A 183 -58.40 -44.71 8.80
C LEU A 183 -57.04 -44.09 9.25
N GLU A 184 -56.72 -43.93 10.55
CA GLU A 184 -56.04 -44.91 11.42
C GLU A 184 -54.90 -45.67 10.70
N HIS A 185 -53.62 -45.62 11.10
CA HIS A 185 -53.09 -45.94 12.42
C HIS A 185 -51.68 -45.37 12.69
N ALA A 186 -51.48 -45.06 13.98
CA ALA A 186 -50.33 -45.37 14.86
C ALA A 186 -48.91 -44.84 14.48
N SER A 187 -48.33 -43.94 15.28
CA SER A 187 -47.54 -44.22 16.52
C SER A 187 -46.07 -44.45 16.17
N THR A 188 -45.02 -43.90 16.78
CA THR A 188 -44.74 -43.41 18.15
C THR A 188 -43.42 -42.62 18.01
N GLY A 189 -43.23 -41.45 18.64
CA GLY A 189 -42.55 -41.38 19.94
C GLY A 189 -41.01 -41.26 19.85
N ALA A 190 -40.50 -40.07 20.18
CA ALA A 190 -39.10 -39.64 20.38
C ALA A 190 -38.35 -40.47 21.49
N PRO A 191 -37.10 -40.17 21.97
CA PRO A 191 -36.29 -38.93 21.83
C PRO A 191 -34.73 -39.05 21.79
N SER A 192 -34.11 -37.91 21.48
CA SER A 192 -32.82 -37.33 21.94
C SER A 192 -31.73 -38.20 22.60
N ARG A 193 -30.48 -38.13 22.10
CA ARG A 193 -29.23 -38.13 22.92
C ARG A 193 -27.95 -37.78 22.12
N LEU A 194 -27.00 -37.18 22.86
CA LEU A 194 -25.71 -36.54 22.51
C LEU A 194 -24.67 -37.47 21.81
N PRO A 195 -23.62 -36.92 21.15
CA PRO A 195 -22.54 -37.70 20.54
C PRO A 195 -21.36 -37.97 21.50
N PRO A 196 -20.58 -39.07 21.33
CA PRO A 196 -19.35 -39.31 22.09
C PRO A 196 -18.06 -38.97 21.30
N LEU A 197 -17.06 -38.55 22.06
CA LEU A 197 -15.62 -38.45 21.75
C LEU A 197 -14.94 -39.83 21.83
N ILE A 198 -14.06 -40.16 20.87
CA ILE A 198 -13.02 -41.24 20.91
C ILE A 198 -11.90 -40.78 19.94
N THR A 199 -10.68 -40.34 20.29
CA THR A 199 -9.49 -40.91 20.96
C THR A 199 -8.78 -42.08 20.24
N THR A 200 -7.74 -41.77 19.44
CA THR A 200 -6.41 -42.48 19.23
C THR A 200 -6.40 -43.97 18.79
N PRO A 201 -5.33 -44.55 18.15
CA PRO A 201 -3.91 -44.38 18.53
C PRO A 201 -2.81 -44.45 17.43
N ILE A 202 -1.60 -44.17 17.93
CA ILE A 202 -0.27 -44.25 17.32
C ILE A 202 0.35 -45.62 17.65
N ASP A 203 1.09 -46.19 16.68
CA ASP A 203 2.27 -47.09 16.75
C ASP A 203 2.21 -48.15 15.64
N GLN A 204 3.26 -48.73 15.05
CA GLN A 204 4.67 -48.41 14.77
C GLN A 204 5.26 -49.74 14.19
N VAL A 205 6.38 -49.63 13.44
CA VAL A 205 7.42 -50.66 13.15
C VAL A 205 7.17 -51.73 12.06
N ALA A 206 8.01 -51.68 11.01
CA ALA A 206 9.04 -52.69 10.62
C ALA A 206 9.36 -52.58 9.10
N HIS A 207 10.48 -52.00 8.70
CA HIS A 207 11.74 -52.68 8.33
C HIS A 207 11.60 -53.82 7.29
N VAL A 208 12.21 -53.66 6.10
CA VAL A 208 13.30 -54.50 5.56
C VAL A 208 13.79 -53.99 4.19
N LYS A 209 15.09 -54.22 3.97
CA LYS A 209 16.07 -53.75 2.98
C LYS A 209 15.83 -54.13 1.51
N GLY A 210 16.38 -53.28 0.62
CA GLY A 210 17.48 -53.65 -0.28
C GLY A 210 17.18 -53.87 -1.77
N GLY A 211 17.97 -53.25 -2.65
CA GLY A 211 18.08 -53.68 -4.05
C GLY A 211 18.48 -52.57 -5.03
N ASP A 212 19.67 -52.74 -5.62
CA ASP A 212 20.39 -51.87 -6.57
C ASP A 212 19.69 -51.57 -7.90
N GLY A 213 20.15 -50.51 -8.60
CA GLY A 213 20.21 -50.54 -10.07
C GLY A 213 19.92 -49.24 -10.84
N ARG A 214 21.00 -48.51 -11.17
CA ARG A 214 21.26 -47.66 -12.37
C ARG A 214 20.22 -46.61 -12.85
N PRO A 215 20.66 -45.38 -13.20
CA PRO A 215 19.88 -44.42 -13.96
C PRO A 215 20.09 -44.56 -15.49
N SER A 216 19.00 -44.55 -16.25
CA SER A 216 18.94 -44.49 -17.73
C SER A 216 17.52 -44.05 -18.10
N ALA A 217 17.19 -43.11 -18.99
CA ALA A 217 17.92 -42.16 -19.82
C ALA A 217 16.97 -40.98 -20.11
N ALA A 218 17.52 -39.80 -20.41
CA ALA A 218 16.81 -38.67 -21.02
C ALA A 218 16.45 -38.97 -22.50
N PRO A 219 15.63 -38.15 -23.20
CA PRO A 219 16.17 -36.91 -23.80
C PRO A 219 15.19 -35.73 -24.00
N ALA A 220 15.79 -34.53 -24.12
CA ALA A 220 15.52 -33.41 -25.07
C ALA A 220 14.08 -32.88 -25.26
N ALA A 221 13.79 -31.62 -25.55
CA ALA A 221 14.46 -30.32 -25.71
C ALA A 221 13.29 -29.30 -25.81
N ASN A 222 13.40 -28.07 -25.33
CA ASN A 222 13.77 -26.99 -26.24
C ASN A 222 14.31 -25.79 -25.47
N ARG A 223 15.47 -25.36 -25.94
CA ARG A 223 16.19 -24.15 -25.58
C ARG A 223 15.64 -23.05 -26.47
N ASP A 224 15.34 -21.89 -25.90
CA ASP A 224 15.55 -20.63 -26.60
C ASP A 224 16.37 -19.72 -25.70
N LEU A 225 17.66 -19.71 -26.04
CA LEU A 225 18.73 -18.91 -25.47
C LEU A 225 19.17 -17.96 -26.60
N ALA A 226 18.70 -16.72 -26.57
CA ALA A 226 19.17 -15.59 -27.36
C ALA A 226 18.70 -14.33 -26.62
N ALA A 227 19.48 -13.33 -26.23
CA ALA A 227 20.84 -12.96 -26.56
C ALA A 227 21.45 -12.17 -25.38
N LEU A 228 22.70 -12.47 -25.02
CA LEU A 228 23.55 -11.59 -24.22
C LEU A 228 24.83 -11.37 -25.04
N PRO A 229 25.02 -10.15 -25.58
CA PRO A 229 26.32 -9.51 -25.42
C PRO A 229 26.13 -7.99 -25.26
N ALA A 230 26.09 -7.50 -24.02
CA ALA A 230 26.12 -6.05 -23.77
C ALA A 230 26.90 -5.65 -22.51
N LEU A 231 27.32 -6.59 -21.66
CA LEU A 231 28.00 -6.24 -20.42
C LEU A 231 29.53 -6.20 -20.51
N GLU A 232 30.15 -6.98 -21.41
CA GLU A 232 31.63 -6.99 -21.53
C GLU A 232 32.17 -5.78 -22.30
N SER A 233 31.41 -5.24 -23.26
CA SER A 233 31.83 -4.05 -24.03
C SER A 233 31.82 -2.75 -23.21
N PHE A 234 31.11 -2.71 -22.08
CA PHE A 234 31.03 -1.51 -21.24
C PHE A 234 32.22 -1.41 -20.27
N LEU A 235 32.76 -2.54 -19.81
CA LEU A 235 33.92 -2.55 -18.92
C LEU A 235 35.22 -2.24 -19.70
N ASP A 236 35.37 -2.72 -20.93
CA ASP A 236 36.53 -2.39 -21.79
C ASP A 236 36.56 -0.90 -22.20
N ALA A 237 35.39 -0.27 -22.39
CA ALA A 237 35.32 1.16 -22.71
C ALA A 237 35.78 2.07 -21.56
N ILE A 238 35.55 1.64 -20.30
CA ILE A 238 35.98 2.38 -19.11
C ILE A 238 37.49 2.26 -18.89
N GLU A 239 38.10 1.10 -19.16
CA GLU A 239 39.55 0.95 -19.06
C GLU A 239 40.31 1.68 -20.16
N MET A 240 39.78 1.73 -21.39
CA MET A 240 40.39 2.50 -22.48
C MET A 240 40.37 4.02 -22.23
N SER A 241 39.32 4.55 -21.59
CA SER A 241 39.24 5.98 -21.29
C SER A 241 40.22 6.41 -20.19
N ARG A 242 40.59 5.51 -19.27
CA ARG A 242 41.61 5.77 -18.23
C ARG A 242 43.05 5.75 -18.76
N ARG A 243 43.34 4.97 -19.81
CA ARG A 243 44.68 4.94 -20.43
C ARG A 243 44.98 6.18 -21.27
N ARG A 244 43.98 6.85 -21.85
CA ARG A 244 44.18 8.07 -22.66
C ARG A 244 44.40 9.34 -21.84
N SER A 245 43.91 9.41 -20.60
CA SER A 245 44.10 10.57 -19.72
C SER A 245 45.42 10.57 -18.94
N GLY A 246 46.25 9.53 -19.06
CA GLY A 246 47.51 9.38 -18.32
C GLY A 246 48.79 9.61 -19.14
N SER A 247 48.69 10.04 -20.40
CA SER A 247 49.84 10.23 -21.30
C SER A 247 49.87 11.65 -21.87
N SER A 248 49.95 12.65 -21.00
CA SER A 248 50.42 13.99 -21.35
C SER A 248 51.19 14.57 -20.17
N SER A 249 52.49 14.32 -20.16
CA SER A 249 53.53 15.04 -19.41
C SER A 249 54.82 14.93 -20.21
#